data_AF-A0A9X2M1R7-F1
#
_entry.id   AF-A0A9X2M1R7-F1
#
_cell.length_a   1.000
_cell.length_b   1.000
_cell.length_c   1.000
_cell.angle_alpha   90.00
_cell.angle_beta   90.00
_cell.angle_gamma   90.00
#
_symmetry.space_group_name_H-M   'P 1'
#
loop_
_entity.id
_entity.type
_entity.pdbx_description
1 polymer ?
#
loop_
_entity_poly.entity_id
_entity_poly.type
_entity_poly.pdbx_seq_one_letter_code
_entity_poly.pdbx_strand_id
1 'polypeptide(L)' 'MTGPRSQDERDALTVEIVFALVTAGLLAAVLYVAVASPALFGDLGRTQETVWHGAAVAVAATGFAVRLVRALWLFSRQRR' A
#
# COMPACT_ATOMS: atom_id res chain seq x y z
N MET A 1 27.00 23.47 -11.17
CA MET A 1 25.62 24.00 -11.12
C MET A 1 24.71 22.93 -11.68
N THR A 2 23.99 22.19 -10.82
CA THR A 2 23.02 21.21 -11.29
C THR A 2 21.83 21.98 -11.84
N GLY A 3 21.67 22.00 -13.16
CA GLY A 3 20.53 22.66 -13.81
C GLY A 3 19.20 22.04 -13.35
N PRO A 4 18.06 22.76 -13.52
CA PRO A 4 16.75 22.21 -13.17
C PRO A 4 16.52 20.88 -13.87
N ARG A 5 16.01 19.88 -13.13
CA ARG A 5 15.56 18.61 -13.73
C ARG A 5 14.62 18.89 -14.90
N SER A 6 14.84 18.18 -16.01
CA SER A 6 13.98 18.28 -17.19
C SER A 6 12.55 17.87 -16.83
N GLN A 7 11.57 18.36 -17.60
CA GLN A 7 10.15 18.11 -17.35
C GLN A 7 9.85 16.60 -17.35
N ASP A 8 10.46 15.86 -18.28
CA ASP A 8 10.39 14.40 -18.38
C ASP A 8 10.80 13.68 -17.08
N GLU A 9 11.83 14.17 -16.38
CA GLU A 9 12.32 13.54 -15.15
C GLU A 9 11.35 13.75 -13.97
N ARG A 10 10.58 14.84 -14.00
CA ARG A 10 9.55 15.15 -12.99
C ARG A 10 8.27 14.37 -13.24
N ASP A 11 7.89 14.18 -14.49
CA ASP A 11 6.72 13.39 -14.85
C ASP A 11 6.97 11.92 -14.52
N ALA A 12 8.17 11.40 -14.81
CA ALA A 12 8.60 10.07 -14.39
C ALA A 12 8.54 9.91 -12.86
N LEU A 13 9.05 10.89 -12.08
CA LEU A 13 8.91 10.90 -10.60
C LEU A 13 7.46 10.81 -10.16
N THR A 14 6.59 11.60 -10.78
CA THR A 14 5.18 11.67 -10.39
C THR A 14 4.48 10.35 -10.67
N VAL A 15 4.69 9.78 -11.87
CA VAL A 15 4.12 8.49 -12.25
C VAL A 15 4.61 7.37 -11.33
N GLU A 16 5.90 7.35 -10.98
CA GLU A 16 6.47 6.36 -10.05
C GLU A 16 5.81 6.43 -8.66
N ILE A 17 5.65 7.64 -8.11
CA ILE A 17 5.02 7.85 -6.80
C ILE A 17 3.56 7.40 -6.85
N VAL A 18 2.81 7.84 -7.87
CA VAL A 18 1.40 7.46 -8.04
C VAL A 18 1.27 5.95 -8.22
N PHE A 19 2.12 5.33 -9.03
CA PHE A 19 2.14 3.87 -9.21
C PHE A 19 2.42 3.14 -7.89
N ALA A 20 3.40 3.60 -7.10
CA ALA A 20 3.72 3.01 -5.81
C ALA A 20 2.53 3.11 -4.83
N LEU A 21 1.86 4.27 -4.79
CA LEU A 21 0.69 4.50 -3.95
C LEU A 21 -0.49 3.63 -4.36
N VAL A 22 -0.83 3.59 -5.65
CA VAL A 22 -1.95 2.79 -6.19
C VAL A 22 -1.70 1.31 -5.93
N THR A 23 -0.50 0.81 -6.24
CA THR A 23 -0.18 -0.62 -6.04
C THR A 23 -0.12 -1.01 -4.57
N ALA A 24 0.38 -0.14 -3.68
CA ALA A 24 0.32 -0.37 -2.24
C ALA A 24 -1.12 -0.36 -1.72
N GLY A 25 -1.96 0.56 -2.21
CA GLY A 25 -3.38 0.65 -1.85
C GLY A 25 -4.18 -0.58 -2.28
N LEU A 26 -3.98 -1.05 -3.52
CA LEU A 26 -4.59 -2.28 -4.02
C LEU A 26 -4.20 -3.50 -3.18
N LEU A 27 -2.91 -3.62 -2.84
CA LEU A 27 -2.45 -4.69 -1.96
C LEU A 27 -3.11 -4.62 -0.58
N ALA A 28 -3.21 -3.41 -0.01
CA ALA A 28 -3.87 -3.20 1.29
C ALA A 28 -5.34 -3.62 1.25
N ALA A 29 -6.06 -3.27 0.19
CA ALA A 29 -7.45 -3.68 0.00
C ALA A 29 -7.59 -5.21 -0.08
N VAL A 30 -6.73 -5.88 -0.85
CA VAL A 30 -6.70 -7.35 -0.94
C VAL A 30 -6.42 -7.98 0.41
N LEU A 31 -5.41 -7.49 1.14
CA LEU A 31 -5.07 -7.99 2.47
C LEU A 31 -6.21 -7.78 3.47
N TYR A 32 -6.86 -6.62 3.44
CA TYR A 32 -8.01 -6.35 4.28
C TYR A 32 -9.13 -7.34 4.01
N VAL A 33 -9.55 -7.50 2.75
CA VAL A 33 -10.63 -8.43 2.38
C VAL A 33 -10.28 -9.87 2.74
N ALA A 34 -9.04 -10.29 2.51
CA ALA A 34 -8.58 -11.63 2.87
C ALA A 34 -8.70 -11.90 4.38
N VAL A 35 -8.22 -10.97 5.22
CA VAL A 35 -8.22 -11.14 6.68
C VAL A 35 -9.61 -10.90 7.29
N ALA A 36 -10.37 -9.93 6.77
CA ALA A 36 -11.73 -9.63 7.22
C ALA A 36 -12.77 -10.64 6.71
N SER A 37 -12.41 -11.56 5.81
CA SER A 37 -13.36 -12.50 5.21
C SER A 37 -14.23 -13.28 6.22
N PRO A 38 -13.73 -13.73 7.40
CA PRO A 38 -14.60 -14.40 8.37
C PRO A 38 -15.65 -13.46 8.97
N ALA A 39 -15.31 -12.17 9.14
CA ALA A 39 -16.24 -11.15 9.63
C ALA A 39 -17.22 -10.67 8.54
N LEU A 40 -16.81 -10.67 7.28
CA LEU A 40 -17.65 -10.22 6.17
C LEU A 40 -18.68 -11.27 5.73
N PHE A 41 -18.34 -12.56 5.83
CA PHE A 41 -19.15 -13.65 5.28
C PHE A 41 -19.57 -14.71 6.31
N GLY A 42 -18.99 -14.67 7.52
CA GLY A 42 -19.32 -15.59 8.60
C GLY A 42 -20.37 -15.02 9.54
N ASP A 43 -21.09 -15.90 10.22
CA ASP A 43 -22.03 -15.52 11.28
C ASP A 43 -21.28 -15.49 12.63
N LEU A 44 -20.63 -14.35 12.91
CA LEU A 44 -19.80 -14.14 14.09
C LEU A 44 -20.52 -13.25 15.11
N GLY A 45 -20.21 -13.45 16.40
CA GLY A 45 -20.63 -12.51 17.43
C GLY A 45 -19.89 -11.17 17.28
N ARG A 46 -20.55 -10.06 17.68
CA ARG A 46 -20.02 -8.67 17.56
C ARG A 46 -18.57 -8.48 18.02
N THR A 47 -18.16 -9.15 19.10
CA THR A 47 -16.77 -9.07 19.61
C THR A 47 -15.77 -9.68 18.64
N GLN A 48 -16.09 -10.84 18.04
CA GLN A 48 -15.22 -11.52 17.08
C GLN A 48 -15.12 -10.73 15.78
N GLU A 49 -16.24 -10.18 15.30
CA GLU A 49 -16.30 -9.29 14.14
C GLU A 49 -15.36 -8.08 14.31
N THR A 50 -15.41 -7.42 15.48
CA THR A 50 -14.54 -6.27 15.80
C THR A 50 -13.06 -6.66 15.80
N VAL A 51 -12.71 -7.82 16.38
CA VAL A 51 -11.33 -8.31 16.43
C VAL A 51 -10.81 -8.59 15.01
N TRP A 52 -11.60 -9.23 14.17
CA TRP A 52 -11.23 -9.52 12.77
C TRP A 52 -11.05 -8.26 11.94
N HIS A 53 -11.94 -7.26 12.09
CA HIS A 53 -11.75 -5.96 11.42
C HIS A 53 -10.48 -5.26 11.90
N GLY A 54 -10.22 -5.25 13.21
CA GLY A 54 -8.98 -4.68 13.77
C GLY A 54 -7.72 -5.35 13.22
N ALA A 55 -7.71 -6.69 13.18
CA ALA A 55 -6.63 -7.47 12.59
C ALA A 55 -6.45 -7.17 11.09
N ALA A 56 -7.55 -7.09 10.34
CA ALA A 56 -7.53 -6.78 8.91
C ALA A 56 -6.96 -5.40 8.63
N VAL A 57 -7.34 -4.38 9.41
CA VAL A 57 -6.79 -3.02 9.31
C VAL A 57 -5.29 -3.03 9.61
N ALA A 58 -4.85 -3.71 10.67
CA ALA A 58 -3.43 -3.77 11.05
C ALA A 58 -2.57 -4.42 9.96
N VAL A 59 -3.04 -5.54 9.39
CA VAL A 59 -2.34 -6.24 8.30
C VAL A 59 -2.33 -5.39 7.03
N ALA A 60 -3.46 -4.79 6.65
CA ALA A 60 -3.56 -3.93 5.47
C ALA A 60 -2.64 -2.70 5.57
N ALA A 61 -2.64 -2.02 6.73
CA ALA A 61 -1.79 -0.86 6.97
C ALA A 61 -0.29 -1.22 6.93
N THR A 62 0.08 -2.35 7.53
CA THR A 62 1.47 -2.84 7.50
C THR A 62 1.88 -3.22 6.08
N GLY A 63 1.05 -3.97 5.36
CA GLY A 63 1.28 -4.35 3.97
C GLY A 63 1.42 -3.15 3.05
N PHE A 64 0.56 -2.13 3.22
CA PHE A 64 0.66 -0.85 2.52
C PHE A 64 2.01 -0.19 2.77
N ALA A 65 2.38 0.02 4.04
CA ALA A 65 3.61 0.71 4.41
C ALA A 65 4.85 -0.01 3.86
N VAL A 66 4.94 -1.33 4.06
CA VAL A 66 6.05 -2.14 3.54
C VAL A 66 6.12 -2.06 2.02
N ARG A 67 5.00 -2.19 1.31
CA ARG A 67 4.97 -2.18 -0.16
C ARG A 67 5.31 -0.81 -0.73
N LEU A 68 4.85 0.26 -0.10
CA LEU A 68 5.16 1.64 -0.46
C LEU A 68 6.65 1.93 -0.26
N VAL A 69 7.18 1.65 0.94
CA VAL A 69 8.60 1.84 1.27
C VAL A 69 9.49 1.04 0.32
N ARG A 70 9.16 -0.22 0.05
CA ARG A 70 9.93 -1.07 -0.86
C ARG A 70 9.94 -0.51 -2.30
N ALA A 71 8.81 0.00 -2.79
CA ALA A 71 8.73 0.58 -4.12
C ALA A 71 9.58 1.85 -4.22
N LEU A 72 9.43 2.77 -3.26
CA LEU A 72 10.22 4.00 -3.21
C LEU A 72 11.73 3.71 -3.07
N TRP A 73 12.09 2.70 -2.29
CA TRP A 73 13.49 2.29 -2.13
C TRP A 73 14.07 1.68 -3.40
N LEU A 74 13.31 0.82 -4.10
CA LEU A 74 13.73 0.25 -5.38
C LEU A 74 13.95 1.35 -6.43
N PHE A 75 13.03 2.32 -6.53
CA PHE A 75 13.19 3.45 -7.45
C PHE A 75 14.39 4.33 -7.08
N SER A 76 14.63 4.57 -5.80
CA SER A 76 15.83 5.29 -5.35
C SER A 76 17.11 4.56 -5.75
N ARG A 77 17.12 3.21 -5.71
CA ARG A 77 18.26 2.41 -6.14
C ARG A 77 18.44 2.41 -7.66
N GLN A 78 17.36 2.38 -8.43
CA GLN A 78 17.41 2.37 -9.89
C GLN A 78 17.91 3.69 -10.49
N ARG A 79 17.78 4.80 -9.76
CA ARG A 79 18.28 6.13 -10.17
C ARG A 79 19.75 6.41 -9.79
N ARG A 80 20.36 5.59 -8.93
CA ARG A 80 21.78 5.71 -8.58
C ARG A 80 22.63 4.94 -9.58
#